data_AF-A0A6A5YQF2-F1
#
_entry.id   AF-A0A6A5YQF2-F1
#
_cell.length_a   1.000
_cell.length_b   1.000
_cell.length_c   1.000
_cell.angle_alpha   90.00
_cell.angle_beta   90.00
_cell.angle_gamma   90.00
#
_symmetry.space_group_name_H-M   'P 1'
#
loop_
_entity.id
_entity.type
_entity.pdbx_description
1 polymer ?
#
loop_
_entity_poly.entity_id
_entity_poly.type
_entity_poly.pdbx_seq_one_letter_code
_entity_poly.pdbx_strand_id
1 'polypeptide(L)'
;MNVGSSPYHAVQGLFCRDAQDTLLAVEGRKAENIAKHWSTIRAQVTNLFIEAGVLPSGIKVHTAPVDITDCESPCSYSGLEHHQHFVREIYHTTKRCYVGLLSCHFNGLTEKQAALRDWIETFFLLETTLWPHSKNDTGPGPDAHRITRQVTTLFETTLRNVSSHDEWDYGREHFFRRVLEFVVRGERIQMGVPAFPCKSPNGRKVGGMGPDMAERIALQTLHSFSLSVQEVYAPGAAIWIINDGHVFSDCIGADDQSVLDYDQQLQNTYRTLYPSNTDFEAIRFRGLCDMFFNNPDVTSTFSPSWISEFEVAHPINSQRIAEAETARQIMMACCSSSRAHFDKLIVDQHPSTVSLYRGQARFMQDDLATPDFLAKSSKQKKKTSFVVAAEMIARNQAYSNLLELLYPNFVRLSIHAHSNKGPKFGVCLFPRSKIRAIASVENRHELVPAYEFQVPTPWHNAIITVEGDSMLYLGKAEVARAAIENGGFEGGWVDGPGGGHFALRAISCSTVDDAVFEDPVPLIPTPMTTATSVFALTPSPVTTASTPISSSTTSTYSSGAPTATEGDGQGLGIMKTKVQVLESATGGAPSKEEKANHPKTPRVAVFCGIFDLPWRLIRRAFRSRYERPTSA
;
A
#
# COMPACT_ATOMS: atom_id res chain seq x y z
N MET A 1 -16.34 0.18 -10.13
CA MET A 1 -15.88 0.26 -8.72
C MET A 1 -15.61 1.72 -8.33
N ASN A 2 -14.62 2.39 -8.93
CA ASN A 2 -14.31 3.80 -8.62
C ASN A 2 -15.29 4.79 -9.31
N VAL A 3 -16.50 4.93 -8.75
CA VAL A 3 -17.55 5.89 -9.17
C VAL A 3 -18.18 6.44 -7.88
N GLY A 4 -18.40 7.75 -7.73
CA GLY A 4 -18.87 8.29 -6.45
C GLY A 4 -19.08 9.80 -6.35
N SER A 5 -19.58 10.20 -5.17
CA SER A 5 -19.93 11.55 -4.68
C SER A 5 -18.81 12.59 -4.52
N SER A 6 -17.62 12.09 -4.20
CA SER A 6 -16.70 12.83 -3.34
C SER A 6 -15.97 13.98 -4.05
N PRO A 7 -15.32 14.91 -3.31
CA PRO A 7 -14.43 15.91 -3.89
C PRO A 7 -13.42 15.35 -4.89
N TYR A 8 -12.75 14.23 -4.60
CA TYR A 8 -11.92 13.51 -5.58
C TYR A 8 -12.67 13.20 -6.88
N HIS A 9 -13.94 12.76 -6.83
CA HIS A 9 -14.74 12.44 -8.02
C HIS A 9 -15.18 13.69 -8.81
N ALA A 10 -15.16 14.87 -8.19
CA ALA A 10 -15.39 16.14 -8.85
C ALA A 10 -14.14 16.70 -9.56
N VAL A 11 -12.93 16.41 -9.06
CA VAL A 11 -11.67 16.82 -9.70
C VAL A 11 -11.53 16.14 -11.06
N GLN A 12 -11.48 16.93 -12.13
CA GLN A 12 -11.25 16.46 -13.49
C GLN A 12 -9.74 16.21 -13.73
N GLY A 13 -8.88 17.06 -13.18
CA GLY A 13 -7.42 16.91 -13.20
C GLY A 13 -6.69 18.06 -12.51
N LEU A 14 -5.38 17.90 -12.36
CA LEU A 14 -4.44 18.88 -11.81
C LEU A 14 -3.60 19.48 -12.95
N PHE A 15 -3.14 20.72 -12.82
CA PHE A 15 -2.29 21.37 -13.81
C PHE A 15 -1.22 22.28 -13.18
N CYS A 16 -0.19 22.60 -13.96
CA CYS A 16 0.75 23.68 -13.70
C CYS A 16 0.75 24.67 -14.85
N ARG A 17 0.81 25.98 -14.56
CA ARG A 17 0.98 27.04 -15.57
C ARG A 17 2.03 28.08 -15.15
N ASP A 18 2.72 28.70 -16.09
CA ASP A 18 3.55 29.88 -15.78
C ASP A 18 2.71 31.18 -15.73
N ALA A 19 3.39 32.28 -15.40
CA ALA A 19 2.79 33.61 -15.29
C ALA A 19 2.36 34.21 -16.65
N GLN A 20 2.63 33.52 -17.77
CA GLN A 20 2.19 33.87 -19.11
C GLN A 20 1.02 32.99 -19.59
N ASP A 21 0.36 32.29 -18.66
CA ASP A 21 -0.72 31.33 -18.91
C ASP A 21 -0.34 30.17 -19.86
N THR A 22 0.95 29.84 -19.92
CA THR A 22 1.45 28.64 -20.64
C THR A 22 1.28 27.42 -19.76
N LEU A 23 0.61 26.39 -20.28
CA LEU A 23 0.43 25.11 -19.60
C LEU A 23 1.78 24.35 -19.56
N LEU A 24 2.22 23.97 -18.36
CA LEU A 24 3.52 23.33 -18.12
C LEU A 24 3.43 21.84 -17.80
N ALA A 25 2.31 21.41 -17.20
CA ALA A 25 2.01 20.01 -16.91
C ALA A 25 0.52 19.83 -16.66
N VAL A 26 0.01 18.61 -16.90
CA VAL A 26 -1.34 18.19 -16.54
C VAL A 26 -1.33 16.74 -16.11
N GLU A 27 -2.07 16.42 -15.05
CA GLU A 27 -2.19 15.05 -14.52
C GLU A 27 -3.62 14.72 -14.07
N GLY A 28 -3.92 13.43 -13.97
CA GLY A 28 -5.22 12.91 -13.54
C GLY A 28 -6.21 12.58 -14.67
N ARG A 29 -7.40 12.12 -14.27
CA ARG A 29 -8.32 11.32 -15.11
C ARG A 29 -8.82 11.99 -16.40
N LYS A 30 -8.87 13.32 -16.47
CA LYS A 30 -9.22 14.09 -17.69
C LYS A 30 -8.12 15.10 -18.07
N ALA A 31 -6.86 14.77 -17.81
CA ALA A 31 -5.73 15.62 -18.17
C ALA A 31 -5.72 16.03 -19.65
N GLU A 32 -6.02 15.09 -20.55
CA GLU A 32 -6.12 15.34 -21.99
C GLU A 32 -7.17 16.41 -22.34
N ASN A 33 -8.32 16.44 -21.64
CA ASN A 33 -9.35 17.45 -21.86
C ASN A 33 -8.91 18.83 -21.36
N ILE A 34 -8.22 18.91 -20.21
CA ILE A 34 -7.65 20.18 -19.71
C ILE A 34 -6.63 20.72 -20.73
N ALA A 35 -5.76 19.87 -21.27
CA ALA A 35 -4.79 20.26 -22.29
C ALA A 35 -5.46 20.71 -23.60
N LYS A 36 -6.43 19.93 -24.11
CA LYS A 36 -7.20 20.23 -25.34
C LYS A 36 -7.96 21.56 -25.25
N HIS A 37 -8.49 21.90 -24.08
CA HIS A 37 -9.35 23.07 -23.88
C HIS A 37 -8.68 24.20 -23.09
N TRP A 38 -7.36 24.17 -22.91
CA TRP A 38 -6.62 25.15 -22.12
C TRP A 38 -6.79 26.59 -22.62
N SER A 39 -6.91 26.80 -23.94
CA SER A 39 -7.15 28.12 -24.54
C SER A 39 -8.47 28.75 -24.07
N THR A 40 -9.53 27.96 -23.94
CA THR A 40 -10.84 28.37 -23.44
C THR A 40 -10.83 28.56 -21.93
N ILE A 41 -10.16 27.67 -21.20
CA ILE A 41 -10.02 27.74 -19.74
C ILE A 41 -9.26 29.01 -19.35
N ARG A 42 -8.04 29.22 -19.87
CA ARG A 42 -7.22 30.39 -19.53
C ARG A 42 -7.92 31.72 -19.82
N ALA A 43 -8.63 31.82 -20.94
CA ALA A 43 -9.32 33.05 -21.33
C ALA A 43 -10.41 33.49 -20.34
N GLN A 44 -11.02 32.54 -19.62
CA GLN A 44 -11.98 32.82 -18.55
C GLN A 44 -11.26 33.07 -17.23
N VAL A 45 -10.30 32.21 -16.90
CA VAL A 45 -9.46 32.26 -15.69
C VAL A 45 -8.79 33.63 -15.51
N THR A 46 -8.13 34.17 -16.54
CA THR A 46 -7.45 35.49 -16.47
C THR A 46 -8.41 36.67 -16.29
N ASN A 47 -9.69 36.52 -16.68
CA ASN A 47 -10.69 37.60 -16.62
C ASN A 47 -11.65 37.50 -15.42
N LEU A 48 -11.83 36.31 -14.83
CA LEU A 48 -12.85 36.02 -13.81
C LEU A 48 -12.25 35.60 -12.46
N PHE A 49 -10.93 35.74 -12.27
CA PHE A 49 -10.29 35.33 -11.03
C PHE A 49 -10.72 36.15 -9.82
N ILE A 50 -11.23 35.45 -8.81
CA ILE A 50 -11.57 35.99 -7.50
C ILE A 50 -10.53 35.46 -6.50
N GLU A 51 -10.00 36.34 -5.65
CA GLU A 51 -9.21 35.91 -4.49
C GLU A 51 -10.17 35.26 -3.48
N ALA A 52 -10.12 33.93 -3.40
CA ALA A 52 -10.99 33.14 -2.52
C ALA A 52 -10.61 33.29 -1.04
N GLY A 53 -9.34 33.63 -0.78
CA GLY A 53 -8.81 33.89 0.55
C GLY A 53 -7.28 33.89 0.57
N VAL A 54 -6.73 34.17 1.74
CA VAL A 54 -5.30 34.14 2.03
C VAL A 54 -5.07 33.17 3.18
N LEU A 55 -4.17 32.21 2.99
CA LEU A 55 -3.78 31.24 4.01
C LEU A 55 -2.85 31.90 5.05
N PRO A 56 -2.71 31.33 6.27
CA PRO A 56 -1.84 31.89 7.32
C PRO A 56 -0.37 32.11 6.90
N SER A 57 0.16 31.32 5.98
CA SER A 57 1.48 31.53 5.35
C SER A 57 1.59 32.75 4.42
N GLY A 58 0.47 33.40 4.10
CA GLY A 58 0.37 34.45 3.08
C GLY A 58 0.11 33.95 1.66
N ILE A 59 -0.02 32.63 1.44
CA ILE A 59 -0.38 32.07 0.13
C ILE A 59 -1.81 32.49 -0.23
N LYS A 60 -1.95 33.15 -1.38
CA LYS A 60 -3.25 33.53 -1.96
C LYS A 60 -3.85 32.33 -2.70
N VAL A 61 -5.13 32.06 -2.44
CA VAL A 61 -5.92 31.04 -3.14
C VAL A 61 -6.84 31.76 -4.12
N HIS A 62 -6.70 31.42 -5.40
CA HIS A 62 -7.49 32.01 -6.48
C HIS A 62 -8.53 31.01 -6.97
N THR A 63 -9.75 31.48 -7.25
CA THR A 63 -10.84 30.66 -7.81
C THR A 63 -11.53 31.39 -8.96
N ALA A 64 -11.90 30.66 -10.00
CA ALA A 64 -12.68 31.17 -11.13
C ALA A 64 -13.71 30.13 -11.58
N PRO A 65 -14.99 30.51 -11.77
CA PRO A 65 -15.93 29.67 -12.52
C PRO A 65 -15.49 29.60 -13.98
N VAL A 66 -15.67 28.43 -14.60
CA VAL A 66 -15.29 28.19 -16.00
C VAL A 66 -16.42 27.46 -16.71
N ASP A 67 -16.79 27.92 -17.89
CA ASP A 67 -17.64 27.18 -18.82
C ASP A 67 -16.79 26.37 -19.79
N ILE A 68 -17.05 25.07 -19.83
CA ILE A 68 -16.48 24.10 -20.78
C ILE A 68 -17.58 23.17 -21.33
N THR A 69 -18.85 23.60 -21.29
CA THR A 69 -19.99 22.78 -21.73
C THR A 69 -19.97 22.52 -23.23
N ASP A 70 -19.56 23.50 -24.05
CA ASP A 70 -19.31 23.35 -25.50
C ASP A 70 -18.12 22.43 -25.83
N CYS A 71 -17.33 22.02 -24.84
CA CYS A 71 -16.04 21.33 -25.01
C CYS A 71 -16.13 19.81 -24.81
N GLU A 72 -17.09 19.14 -25.44
CA GLU A 72 -17.24 17.66 -25.57
C GLU A 72 -17.08 16.83 -24.27
N SER A 73 -17.20 17.42 -23.09
CA SER A 73 -16.93 16.75 -21.82
C SER A 73 -18.24 16.34 -21.15
N PRO A 74 -18.72 15.09 -21.31
CA PRO A 74 -19.69 14.57 -20.37
C PRO A 74 -19.05 14.58 -18.97
N CYS A 75 -19.63 15.36 -18.06
CA CYS A 75 -19.42 15.13 -16.64
C CYS A 75 -19.77 13.67 -16.37
N SER A 76 -18.88 12.93 -15.70
CA SER A 76 -19.01 11.47 -15.52
C SER A 76 -20.15 11.07 -14.57
N TYR A 77 -20.95 12.03 -14.13
CA TYR A 77 -22.12 11.85 -13.28
C TYR A 77 -23.36 11.55 -14.10
N SER A 78 -23.82 10.31 -13.98
CA SER A 78 -25.19 9.95 -14.35
C SER A 78 -26.19 10.67 -13.43
N GLY A 79 -26.90 11.69 -13.94
CA GLY A 79 -28.14 12.20 -13.35
C GLY A 79 -28.10 13.53 -12.60
N LEU A 80 -27.13 14.42 -12.87
CA LEU A 80 -27.18 15.82 -12.38
C LEU A 80 -27.05 16.80 -13.55
N GLU A 81 -28.20 17.33 -13.99
CA GLU A 81 -28.34 18.17 -15.19
C GLU A 81 -27.76 19.58 -15.05
N HIS A 82 -27.46 20.02 -13.82
CA HIS A 82 -26.88 21.34 -13.53
C HIS A 82 -25.60 21.20 -12.70
N HIS A 83 -24.48 21.47 -13.34
CA HIS A 83 -23.15 21.47 -12.74
C HIS A 83 -22.32 22.60 -13.36
N GLN A 84 -21.38 23.15 -12.59
CA GLN A 84 -20.50 24.24 -13.01
C GLN A 84 -19.05 23.83 -12.76
N HIS A 85 -18.15 24.16 -13.69
CA HIS A 85 -16.73 23.88 -13.50
C HIS A 85 -16.04 25.05 -12.81
N PHE A 86 -15.05 24.73 -11.98
CA PHE A 86 -14.25 25.70 -11.26
C PHE A 86 -12.76 25.38 -11.42
N VAL A 87 -11.97 26.42 -11.64
CA VAL A 87 -10.51 26.37 -11.50
C VAL A 87 -10.18 26.96 -10.14
N ARG A 88 -9.41 26.21 -9.34
CA ARG A 88 -8.77 26.70 -8.12
C ARG A 88 -7.26 26.57 -8.26
N GLU A 89 -6.49 27.57 -7.87
CA GLU A 89 -5.03 27.53 -7.93
C GLU A 89 -4.34 28.32 -6.80
N ILE A 90 -3.06 28.01 -6.61
CA ILE A 90 -2.12 28.76 -5.77
C ILE A 90 -0.83 29.01 -6.55
N TYR A 91 -0.14 30.11 -6.27
CA TYR A 91 1.23 30.30 -6.76
C TYR A 91 2.23 29.57 -5.86
N HIS A 92 3.00 28.64 -6.41
CA HIS A 92 3.96 27.84 -5.64
C HIS A 92 5.39 28.35 -5.85
N THR A 93 5.90 29.11 -4.89
CA THR A 93 7.20 29.81 -4.96
C THR A 93 8.38 28.92 -5.38
N THR A 94 8.50 27.71 -4.81
CA THR A 94 9.59 26.75 -5.15
C THR A 94 9.49 26.23 -6.59
N LYS A 95 8.27 25.91 -7.06
CA LYS A 95 8.00 25.45 -8.43
C LYS A 95 8.07 26.60 -9.46
N ARG A 96 7.99 27.85 -8.99
CA ARG A 96 7.92 29.09 -9.80
C ARG A 96 6.81 29.07 -10.84
N CYS A 97 5.70 28.43 -10.49
CA CYS A 97 4.51 28.29 -11.34
C CYS A 97 3.26 28.31 -10.46
N TYR A 98 2.11 28.54 -11.10
CA TYR A 98 0.83 28.24 -10.47
C TYR A 98 0.61 26.72 -10.50
N VAL A 99 0.07 26.18 -9.41
CA VAL A 99 -0.45 24.82 -9.32
C VAL A 99 -1.95 24.94 -9.13
N GLY A 100 -2.70 24.30 -10.01
CA GLY A 100 -4.16 24.40 -10.02
C GLY A 100 -4.85 23.07 -10.24
N LEU A 101 -6.15 23.07 -10.02
CA LEU A 101 -7.05 21.96 -10.31
C LEU A 101 -8.31 22.47 -11.02
N LEU A 102 -8.85 21.62 -11.89
CA LEU A 102 -10.16 21.81 -12.48
C LEU A 102 -11.12 20.83 -11.79
N SER A 103 -12.19 21.34 -11.19
CA SER A 103 -13.24 20.52 -10.58
C SER A 103 -14.64 20.86 -11.10
N CYS A 104 -15.60 19.99 -10.79
CA CYS A 104 -16.99 20.08 -11.19
C CYS A 104 -17.87 20.14 -9.93
N HIS A 105 -18.55 21.26 -9.71
CA HIS A 105 -19.42 21.50 -8.55
C HIS A 105 -20.89 21.32 -8.96
N PHE A 106 -21.71 20.86 -8.00
CA PHE A 106 -23.14 20.61 -8.19
C PHE A 106 -23.96 21.57 -7.35
N ASN A 107 -25.09 22.02 -7.90
CA ASN A 107 -26.05 22.84 -7.16
C ASN A 107 -26.70 22.01 -6.04
N GLY A 108 -26.87 22.62 -4.86
CA GLY A 108 -27.56 21.99 -3.71
C GLY A 108 -26.66 21.39 -2.63
N LEU A 109 -25.34 21.64 -2.65
CA LEU A 109 -24.50 21.41 -1.47
C LEU A 109 -24.92 22.34 -0.32
N THR A 110 -24.85 21.86 0.92
CA THR A 110 -24.96 22.74 2.09
C THR A 110 -23.72 23.62 2.22
N GLU A 111 -23.82 24.77 2.90
CA GLU A 111 -22.68 25.66 3.18
C GLU A 111 -21.49 24.90 3.80
N LYS A 112 -21.79 24.00 4.74
CA LYS A 112 -20.83 23.08 5.38
C LYS A 112 -20.13 22.15 4.38
N GLN A 113 -20.86 21.60 3.41
CA GLN A 113 -20.31 20.73 2.36
C GLN A 113 -19.49 21.51 1.32
N ALA A 114 -19.89 22.74 1.00
CA ALA A 114 -19.14 23.63 0.14
C ALA A 114 -17.81 24.06 0.80
N ALA A 115 -17.84 24.48 2.07
CA ALA A 115 -16.64 24.83 2.82
C ALA A 115 -15.65 23.64 2.95
N LEU A 116 -16.16 22.44 3.24
CA LEU A 116 -15.34 21.22 3.25
C LEU A 116 -14.70 20.92 1.90
N ARG A 117 -15.45 21.10 0.80
CA ARG A 117 -14.97 20.91 -0.57
C ARG A 117 -13.86 21.91 -0.90
N ASP A 118 -14.06 23.18 -0.59
CA ASP A 118 -13.10 24.25 -0.83
C ASP A 118 -11.79 24.05 -0.05
N TRP A 119 -11.89 23.59 1.19
CA TRP A 119 -10.73 23.19 1.98
C TRP A 119 -10.03 21.96 1.39
N ILE A 120 -10.77 20.91 0.99
CA ILE A 120 -10.18 19.70 0.37
C ILE A 120 -9.48 20.02 -0.96
N GLU A 121 -10.07 20.88 -1.79
CA GLU A 121 -9.44 21.34 -3.03
C GLU A 121 -8.15 22.11 -2.74
N THR A 122 -8.18 23.03 -1.78
CA THR A 122 -6.99 23.80 -1.36
C THR A 122 -5.90 22.90 -0.76
N PHE A 123 -6.28 21.92 0.06
CA PHE A 123 -5.41 20.85 0.58
C PHE A 123 -4.68 20.10 -0.55
N PHE A 124 -5.40 19.68 -1.61
CA PHE A 124 -4.76 19.02 -2.74
C PHE A 124 -3.74 19.91 -3.46
N LEU A 125 -3.99 21.22 -3.56
CA LEU A 125 -3.03 22.14 -4.18
C LEU A 125 -1.77 22.34 -3.34
N LEU A 126 -1.91 22.37 -2.01
CA LEU A 126 -0.80 22.52 -1.06
C LEU A 126 0.07 21.25 -1.00
N GLU A 127 -0.55 20.06 -0.97
CA GLU A 127 0.16 18.79 -0.76
C GLU A 127 0.53 18.04 -2.04
N THR A 128 0.02 18.44 -3.22
CA THR A 128 0.34 17.73 -4.46
C THR A 128 1.79 17.88 -4.88
N THR A 129 2.44 16.74 -5.14
CA THR A 129 3.77 16.67 -5.73
C THR A 129 3.76 16.90 -7.24
N LEU A 130 2.64 17.32 -7.84
CA LEU A 130 2.61 17.71 -9.26
C LEU A 130 3.72 18.73 -9.55
N TRP A 131 4.53 18.44 -10.56
CA TRP A 131 5.65 19.28 -10.96
C TRP A 131 5.54 19.61 -12.45
N PRO A 132 5.90 20.83 -12.90
CA PRO A 132 5.96 21.16 -14.32
C PRO A 132 6.86 20.18 -15.10
N HIS A 133 6.54 19.94 -16.38
CA HIS A 133 7.45 19.25 -17.27
C HIS A 133 8.66 20.15 -17.59
N SER A 134 9.78 19.53 -17.97
CA SER A 134 10.99 20.27 -18.35
C SER A 134 10.77 21.05 -19.65
N LYS A 135 11.18 22.32 -19.70
CA LYS A 135 11.10 23.21 -20.87
C LYS A 135 12.17 22.91 -21.94
N ASN A 136 12.61 21.66 -22.10
CA ASN A 136 13.62 21.30 -23.10
C ASN A 136 13.00 21.21 -24.50
N ASP A 137 13.12 22.28 -25.29
CA ASP A 137 12.61 22.40 -26.67
C ASP A 137 13.12 21.29 -27.63
N THR A 138 14.25 20.65 -27.31
CA THR A 138 14.84 19.55 -28.10
C THR A 138 14.38 18.15 -27.67
N GLY A 139 13.47 18.05 -26.70
CA GLY A 139 13.02 16.79 -26.11
C GLY A 139 14.03 16.15 -25.16
N PRO A 140 13.77 14.93 -24.67
CA PRO A 140 14.68 14.22 -23.77
C PRO A 140 15.93 13.75 -24.54
N GLY A 141 17.13 14.12 -24.06
CA GLY A 141 18.38 13.67 -24.67
C GLY A 141 18.53 12.14 -24.71
N PRO A 142 19.43 11.60 -25.55
CA PRO A 142 19.65 10.16 -25.68
C PRO A 142 20.09 9.52 -24.36
N ASP A 143 20.84 10.26 -23.52
CA ASP A 143 21.24 9.81 -22.19
C ASP A 143 20.08 9.63 -21.23
N ALA A 144 19.11 10.53 -21.22
CA ALA A 144 17.92 10.40 -20.38
C ALA A 144 17.14 9.12 -20.72
N HIS A 145 16.95 8.83 -22.01
CA HIS A 145 16.33 7.59 -22.48
C HIS A 145 17.14 6.34 -22.10
N ARG A 146 18.47 6.39 -22.19
CA ARG A 146 19.37 5.30 -21.81
C ARG A 146 19.27 4.99 -20.31
N ILE A 147 19.39 6.01 -19.47
CA ILE A 147 19.29 5.90 -18.00
C ILE A 147 17.90 5.37 -17.60
N THR A 148 16.83 5.96 -18.13
CA THR A 148 15.46 5.52 -17.85
C THR A 148 15.24 4.06 -18.24
N ARG A 149 15.84 3.60 -19.35
CA ARG A 149 15.77 2.20 -19.78
C ARG A 149 16.52 1.27 -18.81
N GLN A 150 17.70 1.68 -18.32
CA GLN A 150 18.45 0.92 -17.31
C GLN A 150 17.65 0.80 -16.01
N VAL A 151 17.08 1.89 -15.50
CA VAL A 151 16.23 1.87 -14.30
C VAL A 151 14.97 1.01 -14.48
N THR A 152 14.34 1.07 -15.67
CA THR A 152 13.18 0.22 -16.00
C THR A 152 13.55 -1.26 -15.98
N THR A 153 14.71 -1.61 -16.56
CA THR A 153 15.24 -3.00 -16.55
C THR A 153 15.66 -3.45 -15.14
N LEU A 154 16.23 -2.57 -14.31
CA LEU A 154 16.50 -2.89 -12.91
C LEU A 154 15.20 -3.26 -12.19
N PHE A 155 14.17 -2.42 -12.25
CA PHE A 155 12.87 -2.72 -11.64
C PHE A 155 12.30 -4.05 -12.12
N GLU A 156 12.29 -4.26 -13.44
CA GLU A 156 11.78 -5.45 -14.11
C GLU A 156 12.42 -6.77 -13.65
N THR A 157 13.71 -6.72 -13.29
CA THR A 157 14.55 -7.88 -12.97
C THR A 157 14.78 -8.11 -11.48
N THR A 158 14.77 -7.05 -10.65
CA THR A 158 15.09 -7.16 -9.22
C THR A 158 13.89 -6.99 -8.29
N LEU A 159 12.90 -6.16 -8.65
CA LEU A 159 11.84 -5.74 -7.72
C LEU A 159 10.42 -6.07 -8.19
N ARG A 160 10.15 -6.19 -9.49
CA ARG A 160 8.82 -6.53 -10.04
C ARG A 160 8.32 -7.88 -9.48
N ASN A 161 7.11 -7.88 -8.92
CA ASN A 161 6.39 -9.13 -8.70
C ASN A 161 5.58 -9.51 -9.95
N VAL A 162 5.97 -10.61 -10.60
CA VAL A 162 5.21 -11.25 -11.69
C VAL A 162 3.98 -11.95 -11.10
N SER A 163 2.79 -11.65 -11.63
CA SER A 163 1.52 -12.28 -11.28
C SER A 163 1.03 -13.24 -12.38
N SER A 164 -0.02 -14.03 -12.11
CA SER A 164 -0.62 -14.94 -13.10
C SER A 164 -1.28 -14.24 -14.30
N HIS A 165 -1.49 -12.93 -14.22
CA HIS A 165 -2.07 -12.09 -15.26
C HIS A 165 -1.16 -10.87 -15.50
N ASP A 166 0.15 -11.10 -15.60
CA ASP A 166 1.14 -10.04 -15.84
C ASP A 166 0.98 -9.47 -17.27
N GLU A 167 0.72 -8.17 -17.35
CA GLU A 167 0.64 -7.32 -18.54
C GLU A 167 1.81 -6.33 -18.58
N TRP A 168 2.97 -6.70 -18.00
CA TRP A 168 4.13 -5.82 -17.92
C TRP A 168 4.59 -5.31 -19.28
N ASP A 169 4.46 -6.08 -20.37
CA ASP A 169 4.81 -5.62 -21.72
C ASP A 169 4.08 -4.32 -22.14
N TYR A 170 2.85 -4.12 -21.65
CA TYR A 170 2.10 -2.87 -21.82
C TYR A 170 2.47 -1.81 -20.78
N GLY A 171 2.65 -2.23 -19.52
CA GLY A 171 2.93 -1.33 -18.40
C GLY A 171 4.37 -0.83 -18.32
N ARG A 172 5.32 -1.49 -19.01
CA ARG A 172 6.74 -1.15 -19.07
C ARG A 172 6.96 0.25 -19.63
N GLU A 173 6.19 0.63 -20.64
CA GLU A 173 6.21 1.98 -21.20
C GLU A 173 5.56 3.01 -20.25
N HIS A 174 4.54 2.61 -19.49
CA HIS A 174 3.97 3.48 -18.45
C HIS A 174 4.99 3.74 -17.32
N PHE A 175 5.70 2.70 -16.88
CA PHE A 175 6.80 2.82 -15.90
C PHE A 175 7.93 3.70 -16.45
N PHE A 176 8.37 3.43 -17.68
CA PHE A 176 9.42 4.19 -18.37
C PHE A 176 9.11 5.69 -18.40
N ARG A 177 7.90 6.09 -18.83
CA ARG A 177 7.51 7.52 -18.86
C ARG A 177 7.54 8.17 -17.48
N ARG A 178 7.04 7.48 -16.45
CA ARG A 178 7.08 8.01 -15.06
C ARG A 178 8.49 8.15 -14.49
N VAL A 179 9.42 7.29 -14.88
CA VAL A 179 10.84 7.47 -14.53
C VAL A 179 11.48 8.60 -15.34
N LEU A 180 11.16 8.70 -16.64
CA LEU A 180 11.72 9.70 -17.55
C LEU A 180 11.44 11.13 -17.08
N GLU A 181 10.26 11.40 -16.55
CA GLU A 181 9.89 12.72 -16.00
C GLU A 181 10.87 13.23 -14.94
N PHE A 182 11.38 12.36 -14.05
CA PHE A 182 12.40 12.74 -13.06
C PHE A 182 13.79 12.84 -13.68
N VAL A 183 14.17 11.89 -14.54
CA VAL A 183 15.48 11.85 -15.19
C VAL A 183 15.73 13.08 -16.07
N VAL A 184 14.71 13.57 -16.77
CA VAL A 184 14.78 14.78 -17.61
C VAL A 184 14.89 16.07 -16.78
N ARG A 185 14.42 16.05 -15.52
CA ARG A 185 14.60 17.16 -14.57
C ARG A 185 15.89 17.06 -13.75
N GLY A 186 16.63 15.95 -13.84
CA GLY A 186 17.80 15.69 -13.00
C GLY A 186 17.44 15.42 -11.51
N GLU A 187 16.19 15.07 -11.24
CA GLU A 187 15.64 14.87 -9.90
C GLU A 187 15.72 13.41 -9.44
N ARG A 188 15.85 13.16 -8.14
CA ARG A 188 15.73 11.82 -7.53
C ARG A 188 14.35 11.23 -7.89
N ILE A 189 14.32 10.01 -8.43
CA ILE A 189 13.08 9.35 -8.87
C ILE A 189 12.20 9.04 -7.65
N GLN A 190 10.97 9.54 -7.61
CA GLN A 190 10.06 9.31 -6.49
C GLN A 190 9.17 8.08 -6.73
N MET A 191 9.22 7.13 -5.80
CA MET A 191 8.40 5.92 -5.81
C MET A 191 7.62 5.81 -4.51
N GLY A 192 6.33 5.45 -4.57
CA GLY A 192 5.48 5.31 -3.39
C GLY A 192 4.94 3.89 -3.24
N VAL A 193 5.15 3.27 -2.08
CA VAL A 193 4.65 1.93 -1.76
C VAL A 193 3.75 1.96 -0.51
N PRO A 194 2.41 1.89 -0.68
CA PRO A 194 1.48 1.61 0.41
C PRO A 194 1.77 0.22 1.01
N ALA A 195 2.28 0.20 2.24
CA ALA A 195 2.81 -1.00 2.88
C ALA A 195 3.16 -0.76 4.36
N PHE A 196 3.49 -1.86 5.06
CA PHE A 196 3.94 -1.87 6.46
C PHE A 196 2.95 -1.22 7.45
N PRO A 197 1.67 -1.65 7.49
CA PRO A 197 0.66 -1.08 8.37
C PRO A 197 0.97 -1.29 9.87
N CYS A 198 0.99 -2.56 10.28
CA CYS A 198 1.36 -3.06 11.60
C CYS A 198 1.46 -4.60 11.49
N LYS A 199 2.08 -5.29 12.46
CA LYS A 199 1.95 -6.76 12.56
C LYS A 199 0.48 -7.17 12.71
N SER A 200 0.13 -8.32 12.13
CA SER A 200 -1.21 -8.91 12.24
C SER A 200 -1.57 -9.19 13.72
N PRO A 201 -2.75 -8.78 14.21
CA PRO A 201 -3.22 -9.12 15.56
C PRO A 201 -3.39 -10.63 15.79
N ASN A 202 -3.42 -11.44 14.73
CA ASN A 202 -3.44 -12.89 14.85
C ASN A 202 -2.03 -13.44 15.12
N GLY A 203 -1.72 -13.71 16.39
CA GLY A 203 -0.46 -14.34 16.83
C GLY A 203 -0.15 -15.72 16.23
N ARG A 204 -1.07 -16.37 15.50
CA ARG A 204 -0.77 -17.55 14.67
C ARG A 204 0.04 -17.20 13.42
N LYS A 205 -0.02 -15.95 12.96
CA LYS A 205 0.64 -15.49 11.73
C LYS A 205 2.05 -14.97 11.97
N VAL A 206 2.27 -14.31 13.11
CA VAL A 206 3.50 -13.57 13.43
C VAL A 206 4.19 -14.07 14.71
N GLY A 207 5.48 -13.75 14.87
CA GLY A 207 6.23 -14.04 16.10
C GLY A 207 5.92 -13.08 17.25
N GLY A 208 5.68 -11.80 16.93
CA GLY A 208 5.33 -10.75 17.87
C GLY A 208 4.74 -9.51 17.18
N MET A 209 4.56 -8.43 17.94
CA MET A 209 3.93 -7.18 17.45
C MET A 209 4.92 -6.18 16.82
N GLY A 210 6.22 -6.30 17.11
CA GLY A 210 7.26 -5.46 16.52
C GLY A 210 7.76 -5.97 15.15
N PRO A 211 8.47 -5.14 14.38
CA PRO A 211 9.21 -5.57 13.19
C PRO A 211 10.20 -6.70 13.51
N ASP A 212 10.27 -7.72 12.66
CA ASP A 212 11.16 -8.88 12.84
C ASP A 212 12.13 -9.06 11.65
N MET A 213 12.75 -10.23 11.50
CA MET A 213 13.67 -10.48 10.38
C MET A 213 12.99 -10.29 9.01
N ALA A 214 11.68 -10.53 8.89
CA ALA A 214 10.95 -10.35 7.66
C ALA A 214 10.91 -8.87 7.24
N GLU A 215 10.64 -7.95 8.17
CA GLU A 215 10.71 -6.51 7.91
C GLU A 215 12.13 -6.06 7.55
N ARG A 216 13.16 -6.55 8.27
CA ARG A 216 14.58 -6.20 7.98
C ARG A 216 14.97 -6.57 6.56
N ILE A 217 14.62 -7.77 6.11
CA ILE A 217 14.87 -8.22 4.73
C ILE A 217 14.10 -7.38 3.70
N ALA A 218 12.83 -7.06 3.98
CA ALA A 218 12.01 -6.25 3.07
C ALA A 218 12.58 -4.83 2.91
N LEU A 219 13.02 -4.21 4.02
CA LEU A 219 13.73 -2.93 4.02
C LEU A 219 15.05 -3.01 3.24
N GLN A 220 15.85 -4.05 3.46
CA GLN A 220 17.11 -4.28 2.73
C GLN A 220 16.86 -4.41 1.22
N THR A 221 15.81 -5.14 0.80
CA THR A 221 15.46 -5.33 -0.62
C THR A 221 15.10 -4.00 -1.29
N LEU A 222 14.28 -3.17 -0.64
CA LEU A 222 13.92 -1.84 -1.14
C LEU A 222 15.14 -0.91 -1.19
N HIS A 223 15.97 -0.91 -0.13
CA HIS A 223 17.17 -0.09 -0.05
C HIS A 223 18.19 -0.46 -1.15
N SER A 224 18.50 -1.75 -1.31
CA SER A 224 19.42 -2.24 -2.34
C SER A 224 18.96 -1.86 -3.75
N PHE A 225 17.66 -1.92 -4.05
CA PHE A 225 17.15 -1.44 -5.34
C PHE A 225 17.41 0.06 -5.54
N SER A 226 17.21 0.88 -4.49
CA SER A 226 17.49 2.32 -4.56
C SER A 226 18.97 2.63 -4.80
N LEU A 227 19.89 1.86 -4.19
CA LEU A 227 21.33 1.97 -4.47
C LEU A 227 21.67 1.54 -5.90
N SER A 228 21.12 0.43 -6.40
CA SER A 228 21.34 -0.01 -7.79
C SER A 228 20.84 1.01 -8.82
N VAL A 229 19.78 1.77 -8.50
CA VAL A 229 19.37 2.92 -9.33
C VAL A 229 20.39 4.05 -9.25
N GLN A 230 20.99 4.31 -8.09
CA GLN A 230 21.99 5.36 -7.92
C GLN A 230 23.28 5.10 -8.71
N GLU A 231 23.68 3.83 -8.88
CA GLU A 231 24.83 3.42 -9.70
C GLU A 231 24.69 3.81 -11.18
N VAL A 232 23.45 3.82 -11.72
CA VAL A 232 23.17 4.20 -13.12
C VAL A 232 22.64 5.63 -13.28
N TYR A 233 22.22 6.27 -12.18
CA TYR A 233 21.63 7.59 -12.17
C TYR A 233 21.97 8.31 -10.86
N ALA A 234 22.93 9.25 -10.87
CA ALA A 234 23.50 9.82 -9.65
C ALA A 234 22.50 10.39 -8.60
N PRO A 235 21.36 11.01 -8.98
CA PRO A 235 20.32 11.42 -8.02
C PRO A 235 19.57 10.25 -7.36
N GLY A 236 19.65 9.04 -7.92
CA GLY A 236 19.06 7.81 -7.39
C GLY A 236 17.52 7.77 -7.39
N ALA A 237 16.98 6.88 -6.57
CA ALA A 237 15.55 6.83 -6.24
C ALA A 237 15.30 7.24 -4.78
N ALA A 238 14.06 7.56 -4.45
CA ALA A 238 13.50 7.59 -3.10
C ALA A 238 12.27 6.69 -3.08
N ILE A 239 12.25 5.70 -2.20
CA ILE A 239 11.09 4.85 -1.96
C ILE A 239 10.41 5.33 -0.68
N TRP A 240 9.24 5.92 -0.85
CA TRP A 240 8.35 6.28 0.25
C TRP A 240 7.55 5.05 0.66
N ILE A 241 7.88 4.49 1.82
CA ILE A 241 7.00 3.58 2.56
C ILE A 241 5.85 4.42 3.08
N ILE A 242 4.68 4.20 2.49
CA ILE A 242 3.47 4.93 2.83
C ILE A 242 2.66 4.05 3.79
N ASN A 243 2.76 4.33 5.09
CA ASN A 243 2.15 3.48 6.12
C ASN A 243 0.62 3.61 6.08
N ASP A 244 -0.05 2.51 5.76
CA ASP A 244 -1.50 2.39 5.63
C ASP A 244 -2.17 1.80 6.88
N GLY A 245 -1.46 1.64 7.99
CA GLY A 245 -1.96 1.07 9.24
C GLY A 245 -3.15 1.82 9.81
N HIS A 246 -3.08 3.15 9.92
CA HIS A 246 -4.22 3.96 10.36
C HIS A 246 -5.41 3.92 9.40
N VAL A 247 -5.24 3.51 8.12
CA VAL A 247 -6.35 3.32 7.18
C VAL A 247 -7.20 2.10 7.57
N PHE A 248 -6.59 1.07 8.18
CA PHE A 248 -7.20 -0.27 8.33
C PHE A 248 -7.16 -0.90 9.73
N SER A 249 -6.42 -0.34 10.70
CA SER A 249 -6.21 -0.90 12.04
C SER A 249 -7.50 -1.37 12.73
N ASP A 250 -8.51 -0.51 12.77
CA ASP A 250 -9.82 -0.78 13.33
C ASP A 250 -10.69 -1.75 12.52
N CYS A 251 -10.33 -2.02 11.26
CA CYS A 251 -10.94 -3.10 10.46
C CYS A 251 -10.35 -4.48 10.79
N ILE A 252 -9.10 -4.54 11.27
CA ILE A 252 -8.40 -5.79 11.61
C ILE A 252 -8.35 -6.08 13.11
N GLY A 253 -8.76 -5.13 13.96
CA GLY A 253 -8.69 -5.24 15.41
C GLY A 253 -7.30 -4.93 15.98
N ALA A 254 -6.50 -4.15 15.26
CA ALA A 254 -5.30 -3.51 15.80
C ALA A 254 -5.68 -2.18 16.44
N ASP A 255 -5.09 -1.86 17.59
CA ASP A 255 -5.23 -0.55 18.22
C ASP A 255 -4.31 0.47 17.51
N ASP A 256 -4.74 1.73 17.43
CA ASP A 256 -3.98 2.76 16.72
C ASP A 256 -2.59 3.02 17.32
N GLN A 257 -2.45 2.83 18.64
CA GLN A 257 -1.15 2.88 19.31
C GLN A 257 -0.19 1.80 18.77
N SER A 258 -0.67 0.58 18.47
CA SER A 258 0.16 -0.48 17.92
C SER A 258 0.66 -0.18 16.51
N VAL A 259 -0.05 0.66 15.74
CA VAL A 259 0.45 1.17 14.45
C VAL A 259 1.58 2.18 14.67
N LEU A 260 1.42 3.13 15.60
CA LEU A 260 2.48 4.10 15.93
C LEU A 260 3.74 3.42 16.45
N ASP A 261 3.58 2.45 17.36
CA ASP A 261 4.68 1.69 17.95
C ASP A 261 5.43 0.88 16.89
N TYR A 262 4.71 0.24 15.95
CA TYR A 262 5.29 -0.51 14.85
C TYR A 262 6.02 0.41 13.86
N ASP A 263 5.42 1.54 13.47
CA ASP A 263 6.04 2.49 12.55
C ASP A 263 7.34 3.07 13.12
N GLN A 264 7.32 3.51 14.39
CA GLN A 264 8.51 4.01 15.08
C GLN A 264 9.61 2.93 15.15
N GLN A 265 9.26 1.68 15.49
CA GLN A 265 10.21 0.57 15.50
C GLN A 265 10.75 0.25 14.10
N LEU A 266 9.94 0.36 13.05
CA LEU A 266 10.34 0.11 11.66
C LEU A 266 11.32 1.18 11.17
N GLN A 267 11.03 2.46 11.44
CA GLN A 267 11.94 3.57 11.18
C GLN A 267 13.27 3.39 11.92
N ASN A 268 13.23 3.02 13.21
CA ASN A 268 14.43 2.78 14.00
C ASN A 268 15.24 1.58 13.46
N THR A 269 14.55 0.50 13.08
CA THR A 269 15.15 -0.68 12.44
C THR A 269 15.91 -0.30 11.16
N TYR A 270 15.32 0.57 10.33
CA TYR A 270 15.96 1.08 9.13
C TYR A 270 17.18 1.95 9.45
N ARG A 271 17.05 2.93 10.36
CA ARG A 271 18.16 3.81 10.79
C ARG A 271 19.34 3.03 11.40
N THR A 272 19.08 1.93 12.10
CA THR A 272 20.12 1.06 12.65
C THR A 272 20.82 0.21 11.59
N LEU A 273 20.12 -0.18 10.52
CA LEU A 273 20.73 -0.87 9.37
C LEU A 273 21.57 0.08 8.49
N TYR A 274 21.06 1.30 8.29
CA TYR A 274 21.55 2.25 7.30
C TYR A 274 21.57 3.66 7.90
N PRO A 275 22.69 4.07 8.54
CA PRO A 275 22.72 5.26 9.40
C PRO A 275 23.11 6.57 8.68
N SER A 276 23.37 6.57 7.38
CA SER A 276 23.84 7.76 6.66
C SER A 276 22.69 8.62 6.12
N ASN A 277 22.94 9.92 5.91
CA ASN A 277 21.95 10.83 5.33
C ASN A 277 21.49 10.40 3.92
N THR A 278 22.40 9.82 3.13
CA THR A 278 22.07 9.25 1.82
C THR A 278 21.09 8.08 1.92
N ASP A 279 21.15 7.30 3.01
CA ASP A 279 20.22 6.20 3.26
C ASP A 279 18.83 6.73 3.63
N PHE A 280 18.75 7.82 4.39
CA PHE A 280 17.49 8.50 4.74
C PHE A 280 16.84 9.19 3.52
N GLU A 281 17.60 9.44 2.45
CA GLU A 281 17.03 9.83 1.16
C GLU A 281 16.54 8.64 0.32
N ALA A 282 17.15 7.47 0.47
CA ALA A 282 16.81 6.26 -0.28
C ALA A 282 15.47 5.64 0.16
N ILE A 283 15.22 5.52 1.47
CA ILE A 283 13.92 5.10 2.04
C ILE A 283 13.37 6.20 2.94
N ARG A 284 12.12 6.57 2.70
CA ARG A 284 11.38 7.59 3.46
C ARG A 284 10.06 7.00 3.97
N PHE A 285 9.51 7.59 5.03
CA PHE A 285 8.29 7.12 5.68
C PHE A 285 7.25 8.24 5.69
N ARG A 286 5.97 7.91 5.48
CA ARG A 286 4.83 8.84 5.63
C ARG A 286 3.55 8.07 5.96
N GLY A 287 2.93 8.35 7.10
CA GLY A 287 1.64 7.80 7.50
C GLY A 287 0.44 8.61 7.00
N LEU A 288 -0.77 8.16 7.35
CA LEU A 288 -2.01 8.88 7.01
C LEU A 288 -2.11 10.25 7.70
N CYS A 289 -1.72 10.36 8.97
CA CYS A 289 -1.71 11.63 9.70
C CYS A 289 -0.74 12.64 9.08
N ASP A 290 0.46 12.20 8.70
CA ASP A 290 1.47 13.02 8.03
C ASP A 290 0.98 13.63 6.70
N MET A 291 -0.04 13.03 6.05
CA MET A 291 -0.64 13.59 4.83
C MET A 291 -1.49 14.80 5.12
N PHE A 292 -2.25 14.80 6.22
CA PHE A 292 -3.21 15.85 6.54
C PHE A 292 -2.67 16.88 7.53
N PHE A 293 -1.73 16.52 8.41
CA PHE A 293 -1.45 17.31 9.61
C PHE A 293 -0.03 17.91 9.71
N ASN A 294 0.89 17.55 8.81
CA ASN A 294 2.24 18.14 8.80
C ASN A 294 2.33 19.54 8.16
N ASN A 295 1.27 20.02 7.50
CA ASN A 295 1.22 21.33 6.86
C ASN A 295 0.42 22.32 7.72
N PRO A 296 1.04 23.40 8.24
CA PRO A 296 0.36 24.37 9.11
C PRO A 296 -0.84 25.08 8.46
N ASP A 297 -0.81 25.35 7.15
CA ASP A 297 -1.96 25.99 6.47
C ASP A 297 -3.14 25.02 6.40
N VAL A 298 -2.87 23.73 6.13
CA VAL A 298 -3.90 22.68 6.07
C VAL A 298 -4.55 22.48 7.45
N THR A 299 -3.75 22.39 8.51
CA THR A 299 -4.27 22.15 9.88
C THR A 299 -5.02 23.34 10.46
N SER A 300 -4.46 24.54 10.35
CA SER A 300 -5.04 25.74 10.97
C SER A 300 -6.32 26.22 10.28
N THR A 301 -6.53 25.87 9.00
CA THR A 301 -7.76 26.19 8.26
C THR A 301 -8.82 25.09 8.33
N PHE A 302 -8.51 23.92 8.89
CA PHE A 302 -9.45 22.81 9.01
C PHE A 302 -10.47 23.05 10.14
N SER A 303 -11.77 22.90 9.84
CA SER A 303 -12.81 22.86 10.88
C SER A 303 -13.28 21.42 11.12
N PRO A 304 -13.08 20.85 12.33
CA PRO A 304 -13.65 19.55 12.71
C PRO A 304 -15.18 19.50 12.58
N SER A 305 -15.85 20.66 12.62
CA SER A 305 -17.29 20.74 12.39
C SER A 305 -17.69 20.15 11.05
N TRP A 306 -16.90 20.34 9.98
CA TRP A 306 -17.23 19.91 8.62
C TRP A 306 -17.44 18.40 8.47
N ILE A 307 -16.71 17.60 9.24
CA ILE A 307 -16.78 16.13 9.25
C ILE A 307 -17.60 15.56 10.42
N SER A 308 -18.21 16.40 11.26
CA SER A 308 -18.87 15.96 12.51
C SER A 308 -20.05 14.99 12.31
N GLU A 309 -20.61 14.95 11.11
CA GLU A 309 -21.70 14.06 10.68
C GLU A 309 -21.20 12.91 9.80
N PHE A 310 -19.90 12.86 9.50
CA PHE A 310 -19.29 11.82 8.68
C PHE A 310 -18.86 10.64 9.56
N GLU A 311 -19.69 9.61 9.61
CA GLU A 311 -19.37 8.36 10.31
C GLU A 311 -18.52 7.43 9.43
N VAL A 312 -17.36 7.01 9.95
CA VAL A 312 -16.57 5.91 9.38
C VAL A 312 -17.04 4.61 10.04
N ALA A 313 -17.20 3.54 9.25
CA ALA A 313 -17.66 2.26 9.79
C ALA A 313 -16.51 1.51 10.48
N HIS A 314 -16.66 1.21 11.77
CA HIS A 314 -15.71 0.41 12.56
C HIS A 314 -16.26 -1.01 12.79
N PRO A 315 -15.97 -1.99 11.91
CA PRO A 315 -16.58 -3.32 11.97
C PRO A 315 -16.01 -4.23 13.06
N ILE A 316 -14.85 -3.90 13.64
CA ILE A 316 -14.18 -4.60 14.74
C ILE A 316 -13.88 -3.60 15.86
N ASN A 317 -13.96 -4.05 17.12
CA ASN A 317 -13.61 -3.23 18.27
C ASN A 317 -12.08 -3.04 18.34
N SER A 318 -11.66 -1.80 18.58
CA SER A 318 -10.28 -1.35 18.70
C SER A 318 -10.23 -0.01 19.42
N GLN A 319 -9.11 0.30 20.06
CA GLN A 319 -8.80 1.62 20.60
C GLN A 319 -8.31 2.51 19.45
N ARG A 320 -8.97 3.67 19.27
CA ARG A 320 -8.68 4.62 18.20
C ARG A 320 -8.22 5.94 18.79
N ILE A 321 -7.19 6.53 18.20
CA ILE A 321 -6.69 7.86 18.59
C ILE A 321 -7.42 8.93 17.78
N ALA A 322 -7.70 10.09 18.40
CA ALA A 322 -8.54 11.12 17.80
C ALA A 322 -7.99 11.67 16.48
N GLU A 323 -6.67 11.80 16.37
CA GLU A 323 -6.00 12.28 15.15
C GLU A 323 -6.14 11.30 13.99
N ALA A 324 -5.85 10.00 14.22
CA ALA A 324 -6.04 8.95 13.22
C ALA A 324 -7.50 8.83 12.76
N GLU A 325 -8.45 8.97 13.69
CA GLU A 325 -9.87 8.95 13.35
C GLU A 325 -10.27 10.16 12.49
N THR A 326 -9.81 11.36 12.86
CA THR A 326 -9.99 12.57 12.06
C THR A 326 -9.41 12.38 10.65
N ALA A 327 -8.23 11.75 10.52
CA ALA A 327 -7.62 11.45 9.24
C ALA A 327 -8.43 10.43 8.41
N ARG A 328 -9.01 9.39 9.03
CA ARG A 328 -9.94 8.46 8.35
C ARG A 328 -11.19 9.19 7.85
N GLN A 329 -11.79 10.03 8.69
CA GLN A 329 -12.99 10.80 8.34
C GLN A 329 -12.71 11.74 7.17
N ILE A 330 -11.60 12.49 7.18
CA ILE A 330 -11.20 13.36 6.05
C ILE A 330 -10.96 12.53 4.79
N MET A 331 -10.18 11.44 4.87
CA MET A 331 -9.91 10.56 3.72
C MET A 331 -11.20 10.00 3.11
N MET A 332 -12.14 9.52 3.95
CA MET A 332 -13.39 8.94 3.47
C MET A 332 -14.33 10.01 2.92
N ALA A 333 -14.39 11.20 3.53
CA ALA A 333 -15.15 12.34 3.01
C ALA A 333 -14.60 12.85 1.66
N CYS A 334 -13.27 12.97 1.51
CA CYS A 334 -12.64 13.46 0.28
C CYS A 334 -12.75 12.48 -0.89
N CYS A 335 -12.64 11.18 -0.61
CA CYS A 335 -12.09 10.26 -1.59
C CYS A 335 -12.88 8.95 -1.75
N SER A 336 -13.91 8.70 -0.94
CA SER A 336 -14.74 7.48 -1.06
C SER A 336 -15.53 7.37 -2.37
N SER A 337 -15.64 6.13 -2.87
CA SER A 337 -16.55 5.76 -3.97
C SER A 337 -17.95 5.44 -3.43
N SER A 338 -18.95 5.46 -4.31
CA SER A 338 -20.35 5.16 -3.98
C SER A 338 -20.51 3.72 -3.48
N ARG A 339 -20.87 3.60 -2.20
CA ARG A 339 -21.22 2.32 -1.56
C ARG A 339 -22.40 1.64 -2.28
N ALA A 340 -23.41 2.41 -2.69
CA ALA A 340 -24.57 1.89 -3.43
C ALA A 340 -24.16 1.30 -4.80
N HIS A 341 -23.19 1.90 -5.50
CA HIS A 341 -22.66 1.33 -6.75
C HIS A 341 -21.85 0.05 -6.49
N PHE A 342 -21.04 0.00 -5.43
CA PHE A 342 -20.31 -1.21 -5.03
C PHE A 342 -21.27 -2.37 -4.67
N ASP A 343 -22.30 -2.10 -3.86
CA ASP A 343 -23.31 -3.09 -3.48
C ASP A 343 -24.11 -3.56 -4.71
N LYS A 344 -24.43 -2.66 -5.66
CA LYS A 344 -25.05 -3.02 -6.95
C LYS A 344 -24.15 -3.98 -7.75
N LEU A 345 -22.85 -3.69 -7.90
CA LEU A 345 -21.92 -4.58 -8.61
C LEU A 345 -21.83 -5.98 -7.98
N ILE A 346 -22.00 -6.09 -6.66
CA ILE A 346 -22.08 -7.38 -5.95
C ILE A 346 -23.39 -8.10 -6.27
N VAL A 347 -24.53 -7.39 -6.26
CA VAL A 347 -25.84 -7.97 -6.59
C VAL A 347 -25.86 -8.47 -8.04
N ASP A 348 -25.39 -7.65 -8.98
CA ASP A 348 -25.32 -7.92 -10.42
C ASP A 348 -24.27 -8.99 -10.81
N GLN A 349 -23.60 -9.60 -9.83
CA GLN A 349 -22.54 -10.62 -9.99
C GLN A 349 -21.36 -10.18 -10.87
N HIS A 350 -20.97 -8.90 -10.84
CA HIS A 350 -19.86 -8.39 -11.65
C HIS A 350 -18.55 -9.17 -11.35
N PRO A 351 -17.95 -9.89 -12.32
CA PRO A 351 -17.00 -10.97 -12.03
C PRO A 351 -15.78 -10.55 -11.19
N SER A 352 -15.11 -9.46 -11.56
CA SER A 352 -13.91 -8.98 -10.86
C SER A 352 -14.23 -8.45 -9.46
N THR A 353 -15.34 -7.73 -9.30
CA THR A 353 -15.79 -7.16 -8.01
C THR A 353 -16.18 -8.27 -7.04
N VAL A 354 -16.92 -9.28 -7.50
CA VAL A 354 -17.31 -10.42 -6.67
C VAL A 354 -16.12 -11.32 -6.34
N SER A 355 -15.17 -11.49 -7.27
CA SER A 355 -13.92 -12.21 -7.01
C SER A 355 -13.10 -11.53 -5.90
N LEU A 356 -12.86 -10.22 -6.04
CA LEU A 356 -12.17 -9.39 -5.04
C LEU A 356 -12.86 -9.48 -3.67
N TYR A 357 -14.18 -9.25 -3.62
CA TYR A 357 -14.94 -9.26 -2.37
C TYR A 357 -14.91 -10.62 -1.67
N ARG A 358 -15.06 -11.72 -2.42
CA ARG A 358 -14.95 -13.08 -1.87
C ARG A 358 -13.51 -13.44 -1.47
N GLY A 359 -12.51 -12.94 -2.19
CA GLY A 359 -11.09 -13.10 -1.86
C GLY A 359 -10.76 -12.41 -0.54
N GLN A 360 -11.06 -11.12 -0.43
CA GLN A 360 -10.89 -10.34 0.79
C GLN A 360 -11.65 -10.98 1.97
N ALA A 361 -12.89 -11.42 1.79
CA ALA A 361 -13.66 -12.08 2.86
C ALA A 361 -13.14 -13.47 3.26
N ARG A 362 -12.33 -14.15 2.43
CA ARG A 362 -11.56 -15.34 2.84
C ARG A 362 -10.33 -14.94 3.63
N PHE A 363 -9.57 -13.97 3.14
CA PHE A 363 -8.40 -13.42 3.84
C PHE A 363 -8.77 -12.92 5.25
N MET A 364 -9.89 -12.20 5.39
CA MET A 364 -10.39 -11.73 6.69
C MET A 364 -10.96 -12.81 7.60
N GLN A 365 -11.08 -14.09 7.19
CA GLN A 365 -11.36 -15.17 8.14
C GLN A 365 -10.08 -15.69 8.81
N ASP A 366 -8.94 -15.52 8.15
CA ASP A 366 -7.61 -15.90 8.63
C ASP A 366 -6.97 -14.76 9.45
N ASP A 367 -7.05 -13.53 8.95
CA ASP A 367 -6.41 -12.38 9.60
C ASP A 367 -7.12 -11.97 10.90
N LEU A 368 -8.45 -12.11 10.95
CA LEU A 368 -9.23 -11.86 12.18
C LEU A 368 -9.20 -13.03 13.17
N ALA A 369 -8.44 -14.12 12.95
CA ALA A 369 -8.53 -15.37 13.71
C ALA A 369 -7.93 -15.33 15.14
N THR A 370 -8.17 -14.23 15.86
CA THR A 370 -7.96 -14.08 17.31
C THR A 370 -8.88 -15.01 18.12
N PRO A 371 -8.61 -15.28 19.41
CA PRO A 371 -9.46 -16.15 20.25
C PRO A 371 -10.94 -15.74 20.24
N ASP A 372 -11.24 -14.45 20.37
CA ASP A 372 -12.60 -13.90 20.38
C ASP A 372 -13.36 -14.09 19.06
N PHE A 373 -12.64 -14.11 17.93
CA PHE A 373 -13.21 -14.41 16.63
C PHE A 373 -13.36 -15.92 16.41
N LEU A 374 -12.38 -16.71 16.86
CA LEU A 374 -12.41 -18.17 16.82
C LEU A 374 -13.55 -18.76 17.67
N ALA A 375 -13.93 -18.11 18.78
CA ALA A 375 -15.09 -18.46 19.58
C ALA A 375 -16.45 -18.22 18.88
N LYS A 376 -16.50 -17.44 17.80
CA LYS A 376 -17.76 -17.16 17.08
C LYS A 376 -18.19 -18.34 16.22
N SER A 377 -19.50 -18.52 16.05
CA SER A 377 -20.04 -19.54 15.12
C SER A 377 -19.61 -19.27 13.67
N SER A 378 -19.54 -20.30 12.83
CA SER A 378 -19.15 -20.17 11.42
C SER A 378 -20.03 -19.17 10.64
N LYS A 379 -21.29 -19.02 11.03
CA LYS A 379 -22.22 -18.00 10.48
C LYS A 379 -21.80 -16.58 10.88
N GLN A 380 -21.41 -16.36 12.14
CA GLN A 380 -20.93 -15.07 12.64
C GLN A 380 -19.57 -14.73 12.02
N LYS A 381 -18.59 -15.65 12.02
CA LYS A 381 -17.28 -15.49 11.36
C LYS A 381 -17.46 -15.02 9.92
N LYS A 382 -18.26 -15.75 9.13
CA LYS A 382 -18.58 -15.38 7.75
C LYS A 382 -19.23 -13.99 7.66
N LYS A 383 -20.24 -13.68 8.48
CA LYS A 383 -20.88 -12.34 8.47
C LYS A 383 -19.85 -11.24 8.72
N THR A 384 -19.04 -11.36 9.78
CA THR A 384 -18.03 -10.37 10.15
C THR A 384 -16.99 -10.20 9.04
N SER A 385 -16.37 -11.27 8.54
CA SER A 385 -15.34 -11.17 7.50
C SER A 385 -15.84 -10.58 6.18
N PHE A 386 -17.11 -10.80 5.81
CA PHE A 386 -17.71 -10.13 4.65
C PHE A 386 -17.99 -8.64 4.92
N VAL A 387 -18.46 -8.26 6.12
CA VAL A 387 -18.62 -6.82 6.48
C VAL A 387 -17.28 -6.09 6.47
N VAL A 388 -16.26 -6.67 7.11
CA VAL A 388 -14.89 -6.13 7.14
C VAL A 388 -14.30 -6.03 5.73
N ALA A 389 -14.48 -7.06 4.90
CA ALA A 389 -13.99 -7.04 3.52
C ALA A 389 -14.59 -5.91 2.67
N ALA A 390 -15.89 -5.60 2.84
CA ALA A 390 -16.52 -4.49 2.13
C ALA A 390 -15.92 -3.14 2.56
N GLU A 391 -15.63 -2.97 3.86
CA GLU A 391 -15.04 -1.75 4.39
C GLU A 391 -13.58 -1.57 3.96
N MET A 392 -12.75 -2.62 4.05
CA MET A 392 -11.37 -2.56 3.58
C MET A 392 -11.26 -2.24 2.07
N ILE A 393 -12.18 -2.77 1.24
CA ILE A 393 -12.22 -2.43 -0.19
C ILE A 393 -12.58 -0.95 -0.38
N ALA A 394 -13.58 -0.44 0.36
CA ALA A 394 -13.99 0.97 0.29
C ALA A 394 -12.86 1.92 0.71
N ARG A 395 -12.19 1.63 1.84
CA ARG A 395 -11.06 2.43 2.34
C ARG A 395 -9.82 2.34 1.46
N ASN A 396 -9.46 1.16 0.94
CA ASN A 396 -8.35 1.02 0.00
C ASN A 396 -8.61 1.79 -1.30
N GLN A 397 -9.85 1.83 -1.78
CA GLN A 397 -10.22 2.68 -2.93
C GLN A 397 -10.11 4.17 -2.59
N ALA A 398 -10.61 4.60 -1.43
CA ALA A 398 -10.51 6.00 -0.97
C ALA A 398 -9.05 6.45 -0.79
N TYR A 399 -8.22 5.61 -0.18
CA TYR A 399 -6.79 5.85 -0.02
C TYR A 399 -6.06 5.84 -1.38
N SER A 400 -6.41 4.91 -2.28
CA SER A 400 -5.86 4.89 -3.64
C SER A 400 -6.14 6.17 -4.42
N ASN A 401 -7.34 6.76 -4.21
CA ASN A 401 -7.81 8.02 -4.78
C ASN A 401 -7.10 9.24 -4.15
N LEU A 402 -6.93 9.27 -2.83
CA LEU A 402 -6.15 10.30 -2.12
C LEU A 402 -4.72 10.39 -2.69
N LEU A 403 -4.03 9.25 -2.72
CA LEU A 403 -2.66 9.13 -3.24
C LEU A 403 -2.53 9.46 -4.74
N GLU A 404 -3.61 9.41 -5.53
CA GLU A 404 -3.59 9.78 -6.95
C GLU A 404 -3.45 11.29 -7.15
N LEU A 405 -4.09 12.10 -6.29
CA LEU A 405 -4.01 13.57 -6.34
C LEU A 405 -2.81 14.12 -5.55
N LEU A 406 -2.41 13.45 -4.46
CA LEU A 406 -1.20 13.83 -3.72
C LEU A 406 0.08 13.50 -4.47
N TYR A 407 0.17 12.31 -5.08
CA TYR A 407 1.40 11.80 -5.70
C TYR A 407 1.23 11.49 -7.19
N PRO A 408 0.76 12.45 -8.02
CA PRO A 408 0.37 12.18 -9.39
C PRO A 408 1.52 11.64 -10.23
N ASN A 409 2.74 12.21 -10.13
CA ASN A 409 3.91 11.79 -10.91
C ASN A 409 4.70 10.60 -10.30
N PHE A 410 4.42 10.16 -9.07
CA PHE A 410 5.19 9.08 -8.44
C PHE A 410 5.04 7.76 -9.21
N VAL A 411 6.09 6.94 -9.20
CA VAL A 411 5.97 5.52 -9.57
C VAL A 411 5.19 4.82 -8.45
N ARG A 412 3.95 4.39 -8.73
CA ARG A 412 3.09 3.74 -7.71
C ARG A 412 3.42 2.26 -7.61
N LEU A 413 4.20 1.92 -6.60
CA LEU A 413 4.48 0.54 -6.21
C LEU A 413 3.32 -0.04 -5.37
N SER A 414 3.27 -1.36 -5.23
CA SER A 414 2.20 -2.04 -4.50
C SER A 414 2.66 -3.40 -3.98
N ILE A 415 2.24 -3.76 -2.77
CA ILE A 415 2.46 -5.10 -2.18
C ILE A 415 1.36 -6.10 -2.56
N HIS A 416 0.42 -5.72 -3.41
CA HIS A 416 -0.57 -6.62 -3.99
C HIS A 416 -0.16 -7.07 -5.39
N ALA A 417 -0.59 -8.27 -5.77
CA ALA A 417 -0.49 -8.72 -7.15
C ALA A 417 -1.38 -7.82 -8.04
N HIS A 418 -0.75 -7.10 -8.97
CA HIS A 418 -1.42 -6.38 -10.05
C HIS A 418 -1.02 -7.01 -11.39
N SER A 419 -1.74 -6.66 -12.46
CA SER A 419 -1.30 -7.00 -13.81
C SER A 419 -0.10 -6.18 -14.28
N ASN A 420 0.43 -5.26 -13.47
CA ASN A 420 1.58 -4.43 -13.84
C ASN A 420 1.42 -3.59 -15.12
N LYS A 421 0.20 -3.46 -15.67
CA LYS A 421 -0.16 -2.57 -16.80
C LYS A 421 -0.02 -1.08 -16.47
N GLY A 422 0.17 -0.74 -15.20
CA GLY A 422 0.05 0.61 -14.67
C GLY A 422 -1.39 0.96 -14.25
N PRO A 423 -1.59 2.04 -13.47
CA PRO A 423 -0.55 2.89 -12.89
C PRO A 423 0.16 2.25 -11.69
N LYS A 424 -0.33 1.10 -11.18
CA LYS A 424 0.26 0.38 -10.04
C LYS A 424 1.13 -0.80 -10.49
N PHE A 425 2.29 -0.94 -9.86
CA PHE A 425 3.26 -2.01 -10.13
C PHE A 425 3.54 -2.83 -8.86
N GLY A 426 3.26 -4.14 -8.91
CA GLY A 426 3.49 -5.08 -7.82
C GLY A 426 4.98 -5.27 -7.54
N VAL A 427 5.38 -5.30 -6.26
CA VAL A 427 6.78 -5.51 -5.83
C VAL A 427 6.97 -6.81 -5.06
N CYS A 428 8.15 -7.42 -5.23
CA CYS A 428 8.58 -8.61 -4.53
C CYS A 428 9.59 -8.21 -3.43
N LEU A 429 9.12 -8.14 -2.18
CA LEU A 429 9.94 -7.71 -1.03
C LEU A 429 10.95 -8.78 -0.56
N PHE A 430 10.85 -10.00 -1.09
CA PHE A 430 11.64 -11.15 -0.67
C PHE A 430 12.33 -11.76 -1.91
N PRO A 431 13.66 -11.68 -2.04
CA PRO A 431 14.36 -12.19 -3.21
C PRO A 431 14.14 -13.70 -3.40
N ARG A 432 13.51 -14.08 -4.52
CA ARG A 432 13.13 -15.48 -4.83
C ARG A 432 14.32 -16.45 -4.87
N SER A 433 15.55 -15.94 -5.03
CA SER A 433 16.81 -16.68 -4.99
C SER A 433 17.35 -16.97 -3.59
N LYS A 434 16.77 -16.37 -2.55
CA LYS A 434 17.17 -16.55 -1.14
C LYS A 434 16.01 -16.98 -0.24
N ILE A 435 14.77 -16.69 -0.64
CA ILE A 435 13.59 -16.81 0.22
C ILE A 435 12.46 -17.52 -0.51
N ARG A 436 11.89 -18.54 0.13
CA ARG A 436 10.73 -19.29 -0.37
C ARG A 436 9.57 -19.18 0.60
N ALA A 437 8.38 -18.89 0.10
CA ALA A 437 7.18 -18.88 0.92
C ALA A 437 6.61 -20.31 1.07
N ILE A 438 6.24 -20.71 2.30
CA ILE A 438 5.88 -22.10 2.65
C ILE A 438 4.59 -22.22 3.45
N ALA A 439 3.92 -23.36 3.33
CA ALA A 439 2.74 -23.73 4.10
C ALA A 439 2.99 -24.87 5.13
N SER A 440 4.14 -25.54 5.04
CA SER A 440 4.62 -26.63 5.91
C SER A 440 6.15 -26.61 5.92
N VAL A 441 6.78 -26.98 7.04
CA VAL A 441 8.25 -27.10 7.16
C VAL A 441 8.73 -28.44 6.60
N GLU A 442 7.93 -29.47 6.77
CA GLU A 442 8.12 -30.82 6.22
C GLU A 442 8.21 -30.75 4.68
N ASN A 443 7.20 -30.14 4.06
CA ASN A 443 7.06 -30.01 2.60
C ASN A 443 7.66 -28.69 2.06
N ARG A 444 8.57 -28.03 2.78
CA ARG A 444 9.10 -26.69 2.43
C ARG A 444 9.78 -26.56 1.06
N HIS A 445 10.13 -27.69 0.43
CA HIS A 445 10.71 -27.75 -0.92
C HIS A 445 9.67 -27.82 -2.04
N GLU A 446 8.40 -28.03 -1.72
CA GLU A 446 7.29 -27.97 -2.66
C GLU A 446 6.99 -26.51 -3.06
N LEU A 447 6.21 -26.34 -4.14
CA LEU A 447 5.67 -25.03 -4.53
C LEU A 447 4.31 -24.83 -3.87
N VAL A 448 4.02 -23.59 -3.46
CA VAL A 448 2.75 -23.23 -2.82
C VAL A 448 1.97 -22.26 -3.74
N PRO A 449 0.99 -22.77 -4.54
CA PRO A 449 0.28 -21.96 -5.53
C PRO A 449 -0.49 -20.76 -4.96
N ALA A 450 -0.80 -20.77 -3.67
CA ALA A 450 -1.50 -19.66 -3.01
C ALA A 450 -0.72 -18.33 -3.09
N TYR A 451 0.62 -18.38 -3.11
CA TYR A 451 1.47 -17.18 -3.22
C TYR A 451 1.59 -16.63 -4.65
N GLU A 452 1.03 -17.30 -5.66
CA GLU A 452 0.88 -16.74 -7.02
C GLU A 452 -0.20 -15.63 -7.08
N PHE A 453 -1.13 -15.63 -6.11
CA PHE A 453 -2.27 -14.71 -6.06
C PHE A 453 -2.13 -13.60 -5.02
N GLN A 454 -1.43 -13.85 -3.91
CA GLN A 454 -1.16 -12.86 -2.87
C GLN A 454 0.33 -12.87 -2.53
N VAL A 455 1.02 -11.75 -2.79
CA VAL A 455 2.42 -11.58 -2.41
C VAL A 455 2.50 -11.71 -0.88
N PRO A 456 3.32 -12.61 -0.33
CA PRO A 456 3.48 -12.72 1.11
C PRO A 456 4.15 -11.45 1.64
N THR A 457 3.63 -10.89 2.73
CA THR A 457 4.14 -9.65 3.33
C THR A 457 4.74 -9.92 4.72
N PRO A 458 5.73 -9.13 5.17
CA PRO A 458 6.41 -9.37 6.44
C PRO A 458 5.49 -9.25 7.67
N TRP A 459 4.46 -8.40 7.60
CA TRP A 459 3.52 -8.22 8.72
C TRP A 459 2.48 -9.35 8.90
N HIS A 460 2.41 -10.30 7.97
CA HIS A 460 1.49 -11.46 8.03
C HIS A 460 2.20 -12.81 8.20
N ASN A 461 3.53 -12.81 8.34
CA ASN A 461 4.38 -14.00 8.36
C ASN A 461 5.56 -13.77 9.32
N ALA A 462 6.40 -14.79 9.45
CA ALA A 462 7.71 -14.73 10.07
C ALA A 462 8.73 -15.45 9.18
N ILE A 463 10.02 -15.14 9.36
CA ILE A 463 11.09 -15.95 8.77
C ILE A 463 11.27 -17.24 9.60
N ILE A 464 11.55 -18.33 8.89
CA ILE A 464 11.84 -19.66 9.41
C ILE A 464 13.16 -20.10 8.77
N THR A 465 14.16 -20.41 9.57
CA THR A 465 15.42 -21.06 9.15
C THR A 465 15.37 -22.53 9.55
N VAL A 466 15.94 -23.39 8.70
CA VAL A 466 16.10 -24.82 8.97
C VAL A 466 17.58 -25.16 8.84
N GLU A 467 18.15 -25.79 9.86
CA GLU A 467 19.56 -26.17 9.84
C GLU A 467 19.88 -27.08 8.63
N GLY A 468 20.98 -26.76 7.95
CA GLY A 468 21.41 -27.43 6.72
C GLY A 468 20.86 -26.82 5.41
N ASP A 469 19.75 -26.08 5.46
CA ASP A 469 19.21 -25.40 4.28
C ASP A 469 19.86 -24.03 4.05
N SER A 470 20.23 -23.73 2.80
CA SER A 470 20.78 -22.42 2.40
C SER A 470 19.72 -21.36 2.10
N MET A 471 18.46 -21.77 2.01
CA MET A 471 17.29 -20.91 1.78
C MET A 471 16.65 -20.50 3.10
N LEU A 472 16.20 -19.26 3.18
CA LEU A 472 15.27 -18.83 4.21
C LEU A 472 13.84 -19.16 3.78
N TYR A 473 12.98 -19.46 4.75
CA TYR A 473 11.58 -19.71 4.49
C TYR A 473 10.71 -18.60 5.09
N LEU A 474 9.64 -18.24 4.39
CA LEU A 474 8.66 -17.24 4.84
C LEU A 474 7.31 -17.95 5.02
N GLY A 475 6.83 -18.00 6.25
CA GLY A 475 5.58 -18.68 6.57
C GLY A 475 4.91 -18.07 7.78
N LYS A 476 3.69 -18.50 8.06
CA LYS A 476 3.04 -18.11 9.31
C LYS A 476 3.75 -18.74 10.50
N ALA A 477 3.78 -18.04 11.63
CA ALA A 477 4.37 -18.55 12.87
C ALA A 477 3.79 -19.93 13.31
N GLU A 478 2.51 -20.20 13.05
CA GLU A 478 1.87 -21.50 13.29
C GLU A 478 2.48 -22.66 12.50
N VAL A 479 3.08 -22.41 11.33
CA VAL A 479 3.74 -23.44 10.51
C VAL A 479 5.00 -23.95 11.20
N ALA A 480 5.79 -23.04 11.78
CA ALA A 480 6.96 -23.41 12.57
C ALA A 480 6.57 -24.09 13.91
N ARG A 481 5.55 -23.55 14.61
CA ARG A 481 5.07 -24.15 15.88
C ARG A 481 4.51 -25.56 15.67
N ALA A 482 3.71 -25.79 14.63
CA ALA A 482 3.16 -27.11 14.32
C ALA A 482 4.26 -28.13 13.98
N ALA A 483 5.32 -27.74 13.26
CA ALA A 483 6.45 -28.62 12.95
C ALA A 483 7.21 -29.08 14.21
N ILE A 484 7.28 -28.22 15.24
CA ILE A 484 7.84 -28.55 16.56
C ILE A 484 6.86 -29.43 17.36
N GLU A 485 5.58 -29.04 17.43
CA GLU A 485 4.53 -29.77 18.16
C GLU A 485 4.32 -31.20 17.62
N ASN A 486 4.50 -31.41 16.32
CA ASN A 486 4.45 -32.72 15.66
C ASN A 486 5.70 -33.58 15.90
N GLY A 487 6.76 -33.05 16.52
CA GLY A 487 7.99 -33.78 16.82
C GLY A 487 8.90 -34.09 15.62
N GLY A 488 8.68 -33.47 14.46
CA GLY A 488 9.57 -33.58 13.30
C GLY A 488 10.80 -32.65 13.39
N PHE A 489 10.66 -31.55 14.12
CA PHE A 489 11.69 -30.54 14.30
C PHE A 489 11.79 -30.11 15.77
N GLU A 490 12.97 -29.65 16.17
CA GLU A 490 13.21 -28.94 17.43
C GLU A 490 13.69 -27.51 17.15
N GLY A 491 13.71 -26.67 18.19
CA GLY A 491 14.06 -25.25 18.08
C GLY A 491 12.91 -24.35 18.51
N GLY A 492 12.84 -23.15 17.97
CA GLY A 492 11.82 -22.17 18.37
C GLY A 492 12.09 -20.74 17.88
N TRP A 493 11.43 -19.77 18.50
CA TRP A 493 11.71 -18.36 18.25
C TRP A 493 13.06 -17.97 18.85
N VAL A 494 13.86 -17.25 18.07
CA VAL A 494 15.14 -16.68 18.49
C VAL A 494 15.21 -15.21 18.10
N ASP A 495 15.65 -14.38 19.03
CA ASP A 495 15.94 -12.97 18.80
C ASP A 495 17.45 -12.75 18.62
N GLY A 496 17.83 -11.79 17.77
CA GLY A 496 19.23 -11.49 17.51
C GLY A 496 19.44 -10.34 16.53
N PRO A 497 20.71 -10.04 16.18
CA PRO A 497 21.05 -8.90 15.29
C PRO A 497 20.42 -8.97 13.89
N GLY A 498 20.02 -10.16 13.44
CA GLY A 498 19.27 -10.37 12.20
C GLY A 498 17.78 -9.98 12.27
N GLY A 499 17.25 -9.72 13.46
CA GLY A 499 15.82 -9.67 13.75
C GLY A 499 15.30 -11.03 14.26
N GLY A 500 14.16 -10.99 14.95
CA GLY A 500 13.51 -12.20 15.46
C GLY A 500 13.04 -13.12 14.32
N HIS A 501 13.17 -14.43 14.50
CA HIS A 501 12.75 -15.46 13.54
C HIS A 501 12.61 -16.82 14.22
N PHE A 502 12.03 -17.80 13.53
CA PHE A 502 12.07 -19.20 13.98
C PHE A 502 13.35 -19.86 13.47
N ALA A 503 14.10 -20.50 14.36
CA ALA A 503 15.23 -21.36 14.02
C ALA A 503 14.90 -22.81 14.38
N LEU A 504 14.93 -23.68 13.37
CA LEU A 504 14.51 -25.08 13.47
C LEU A 504 15.66 -26.03 13.08
N ARG A 505 15.72 -27.19 13.73
CA ARG A 505 16.58 -28.32 13.39
C ARG A 505 15.71 -29.56 13.21
N ALA A 506 15.96 -30.36 12.17
CA ALA A 506 15.25 -31.62 12.00
C ALA A 506 15.68 -32.61 13.09
N ILE A 507 14.72 -33.24 13.77
CA ILE A 507 15.04 -34.28 14.75
C ILE A 507 15.40 -35.53 13.94
N SER A 508 16.69 -35.91 13.95
CA SER A 508 17.11 -37.20 13.40
C SER A 508 16.45 -38.30 14.22
N CYS A 509 15.54 -39.05 13.61
CA CYS A 509 15.02 -40.27 14.20
C CYS A 509 16.18 -41.27 14.31
N SER A 510 16.78 -41.38 15.51
CA SER A 510 17.66 -42.49 15.84
C SER A 510 16.82 -43.75 15.80
N THR A 511 16.99 -44.54 14.74
CA THR A 511 16.45 -45.90 14.64
C THR A 511 17.12 -46.76 15.70
N VAL A 512 16.55 -46.77 16.91
CA VAL A 512 16.92 -47.70 17.97
C VAL A 512 16.20 -49.01 17.68
N ASP A 513 16.82 -49.83 16.83
CA ASP A 513 17.27 -51.16 17.22
C ASP A 513 17.91 -51.89 16.03
N ASP A 514 19.19 -52.26 16.20
CA ASP A 514 19.83 -53.31 15.41
C ASP A 514 19.19 -54.67 15.76
N ALA A 515 18.01 -54.92 15.19
CA ALA A 515 17.45 -56.27 15.15
C ALA A 515 18.34 -57.10 14.21
N VAL A 516 19.26 -57.87 14.80
CA VAL A 516 20.14 -58.81 14.12
C VAL A 516 19.30 -59.75 13.24
N PHE A 517 19.32 -59.52 11.94
CA PHE A 517 18.91 -60.50 10.95
C PHE A 517 20.10 -61.44 10.69
N GLU A 518 19.96 -62.70 11.09
CA GLU A 518 20.88 -63.74 10.61
C GLU A 518 20.69 -63.94 9.10
N ASP A 519 21.79 -63.95 8.35
CA ASP A 519 21.78 -64.16 6.90
C ASP A 519 21.28 -65.58 6.54
N PRO A 520 20.23 -65.72 5.69
CA PRO A 520 19.90 -66.99 5.10
C PRO A 520 20.92 -67.38 4.01
N VAL A 521 21.47 -68.58 4.15
CA VAL A 521 22.47 -69.21 3.26
C VAL A 521 22.10 -69.10 1.76
N PRO A 522 23.03 -68.72 0.87
CA PRO A 522 22.74 -68.58 -0.55
C PRO A 522 22.51 -69.93 -1.26
N LEU A 523 21.38 -70.07 -1.94
CA LEU A 523 21.11 -71.20 -2.85
C LEU A 523 21.58 -70.90 -4.27
N ILE A 524 22.27 -71.89 -4.85
CA ILE A 524 22.87 -71.85 -6.19
C ILE A 524 21.79 -71.90 -7.28
N PRO A 525 21.88 -71.08 -8.35
CA PRO A 525 20.89 -71.08 -9.43
C PRO A 525 21.17 -72.17 -10.49
N THR A 526 20.09 -72.76 -11.03
CA THR A 526 20.11 -73.59 -12.26
C THR A 526 19.09 -73.06 -13.29
N PRO A 527 19.28 -73.32 -14.60
CA PRO A 527 19.04 -72.26 -15.60
C PRO A 527 17.84 -72.46 -16.55
N MET A 528 17.40 -71.32 -17.10
CA MET A 528 16.78 -71.10 -18.42
C MET A 528 15.50 -71.85 -18.85
N THR A 529 14.50 -71.05 -19.28
CA THR A 529 13.94 -71.18 -20.64
C THR A 529 13.44 -69.83 -21.19
N THR A 530 13.37 -69.69 -22.51
CA THR A 530 13.32 -68.42 -23.27
C THR A 530 12.02 -68.16 -24.04
N ALA A 531 11.60 -66.89 -24.13
CA ALA A 531 10.98 -66.21 -25.30
C ALA A 531 10.89 -64.69 -24.98
N THR A 532 11.65 -63.76 -25.58
CA THR A 532 11.59 -63.23 -26.97
C THR A 532 10.17 -62.72 -27.31
N SER A 533 9.90 -61.41 -27.48
CA SER A 533 10.33 -60.64 -28.68
C SER A 533 10.13 -59.11 -28.58
N VAL A 534 11.24 -58.36 -28.73
CA VAL A 534 11.49 -57.24 -29.68
C VAL A 534 10.54 -56.02 -29.77
N PHE A 535 11.06 -54.83 -29.41
CA PHE A 535 11.45 -53.80 -30.42
C PHE A 535 12.50 -52.83 -29.83
N ALA A 536 13.32 -52.23 -30.69
CA ALA A 536 14.60 -51.59 -30.30
C ALA A 536 14.74 -50.13 -30.79
N LEU A 537 15.56 -49.36 -30.05
CA LEU A 537 16.55 -48.34 -30.48
C LEU A 537 16.20 -47.39 -31.65
N THR A 538 16.43 -46.08 -31.59
CA THR A 538 17.80 -45.48 -31.57
C THR A 538 17.85 -44.03 -31.04
N PRO A 539 18.99 -43.58 -30.46
CA PRO A 539 19.31 -42.17 -30.15
C PRO A 539 20.39 -41.56 -31.08
N SER A 540 20.52 -40.22 -31.14
CA SER A 540 21.72 -39.40 -31.51
C SER A 540 21.34 -38.00 -32.06
N PRO A 541 22.26 -37.00 -32.15
CA PRO A 541 23.45 -36.75 -31.32
C PRO A 541 23.67 -35.27 -30.90
N VAL A 542 24.71 -35.12 -30.07
CA VAL A 542 25.43 -33.91 -29.62
C VAL A 542 25.80 -32.90 -30.71
N THR A 543 25.92 -31.61 -30.36
CA THR A 543 27.02 -30.76 -30.85
C THR A 543 27.52 -29.80 -29.77
N THR A 544 28.83 -29.86 -29.50
CA THR A 544 29.58 -28.97 -28.59
C THR A 544 30.29 -27.87 -29.36
N ALA A 545 30.45 -26.69 -28.78
CA ALA A 545 31.49 -25.74 -29.16
C ALA A 545 31.99 -24.95 -27.94
N SER A 546 33.26 -25.10 -27.62
CA SER A 546 33.99 -24.30 -26.64
C SER A 546 35.25 -23.74 -27.31
N THR A 547 35.64 -22.51 -26.97
CA THR A 547 37.07 -22.12 -26.86
C THR A 547 37.19 -20.78 -26.11
N PRO A 548 38.32 -20.53 -25.41
CA PRO A 548 38.51 -19.36 -24.54
C PRO A 548 39.44 -18.30 -25.16
N ILE A 549 39.49 -17.11 -24.55
CA ILE A 549 40.65 -16.21 -24.66
C ILE A 549 41.04 -15.69 -23.27
N SER A 550 42.34 -15.76 -22.99
CA SER A 550 43.02 -15.23 -21.81
C SER A 550 43.70 -13.89 -22.09
N SER A 551 43.79 -13.00 -21.10
CA SER A 551 45.07 -12.34 -20.77
C SER A 551 45.04 -11.56 -19.45
N SER A 552 46.15 -11.68 -18.74
CA SER A 552 46.53 -10.94 -17.53
C SER A 552 47.12 -9.56 -17.82
N THR A 553 47.11 -8.65 -16.83
CA THR A 553 48.12 -7.61 -16.45
C THR A 553 47.41 -6.43 -15.76
N THR A 554 47.98 -5.58 -14.89
CA THR A 554 49.09 -5.66 -13.91
C THR A 554 48.85 -4.54 -12.88
N SER A 555 49.45 -4.64 -11.68
CA SER A 555 49.44 -3.61 -10.63
C SER A 555 49.99 -2.24 -11.05
N THR A 556 49.53 -1.16 -10.42
CA THR A 556 50.44 -0.06 -9.99
C THR A 556 49.96 0.66 -8.72
N TYR A 557 50.94 1.21 -8.00
CA TYR A 557 50.86 1.87 -6.69
C TYR A 557 50.65 3.40 -6.79
N SER A 558 50.65 4.06 -5.62
CA SER A 558 50.71 5.53 -5.36
C SER A 558 49.34 6.20 -5.22
N SER A 559 48.91 6.69 -4.05
CA SER A 559 49.53 7.60 -3.06
C SER A 559 49.53 9.07 -3.50
N GLY A 560 48.99 9.93 -2.63
CA GLY A 560 48.76 11.35 -2.90
C GLY A 560 47.73 11.99 -1.94
N ALA A 561 48.11 12.18 -0.68
CA ALA A 561 47.46 13.19 0.17
C ALA A 561 47.87 14.60 -0.31
N PRO A 562 47.14 15.66 0.08
CA PRO A 562 47.76 16.50 1.12
C PRO A 562 46.79 17.18 2.12
N THR A 563 47.19 17.15 3.40
CA THR A 563 47.19 18.24 4.42
C THR A 563 45.96 19.16 4.59
N ALA A 564 45.28 19.14 5.75
CA ALA A 564 45.52 20.01 6.95
C ALA A 564 44.76 21.36 6.86
N THR A 565 44.33 22.09 7.91
CA THR A 565 44.63 22.22 9.36
C THR A 565 43.32 22.56 10.11
N GLU A 566 43.00 22.01 11.29
CA GLU A 566 43.29 22.49 12.68
C GLU A 566 42.66 23.84 13.13
N GLY A 567 42.23 23.89 14.41
CA GLY A 567 41.61 25.04 15.12
C GLY A 567 40.21 24.71 15.67
N ASP A 568 40.09 24.04 16.83
CA ASP A 568 39.96 24.62 18.20
C ASP A 568 38.83 25.67 18.37
N GLY A 569 37.95 25.61 19.39
CA GLY A 569 37.80 24.67 20.52
C GLY A 569 36.75 25.17 21.55
N GLN A 570 36.64 24.50 22.71
CA GLN A 570 35.74 24.82 23.86
C GLN A 570 34.22 24.57 23.63
N GLY A 571 33.40 24.19 24.62
CA GLY A 571 33.67 23.80 26.01
C GLY A 571 32.49 24.06 26.95
N LEU A 572 32.07 23.06 27.74
CA LEU A 572 30.98 23.08 28.74
C LEU A 572 29.54 23.30 28.18
N GLY A 573 28.46 22.87 28.84
CA GLY A 573 28.36 22.16 30.13
C GLY A 573 26.97 21.55 30.37
N ILE A 574 26.88 20.65 31.35
CA ILE A 574 25.67 19.88 31.69
C ILE A 574 24.76 20.68 32.63
N MET A 575 23.46 20.76 32.33
CA MET A 575 22.43 20.91 33.37
C MET A 575 21.23 19.99 33.12
N LYS A 576 20.87 19.24 34.16
CA LYS A 576 19.60 18.52 34.28
C LYS A 576 18.59 19.47 34.91
N THR A 577 17.36 19.53 34.38
CA THR A 577 16.24 20.14 35.08
C THR A 577 15.12 19.14 35.28
N LYS A 578 14.51 19.17 36.47
CA LYS A 578 13.61 18.17 37.03
C LYS A 578 12.36 18.91 37.52
N VAL A 579 11.20 18.61 36.95
CA VAL A 579 9.87 19.09 37.41
C VAL A 579 8.94 17.90 37.18
N GLN A 580 8.58 17.08 38.17
CA GLN A 580 7.91 17.31 39.47
C GLN A 580 6.38 17.51 39.32
N VAL A 581 5.68 16.51 39.84
CA VAL A 581 4.21 16.35 39.89
C VAL A 581 3.59 17.36 40.87
N LEU A 582 2.36 17.78 40.57
CA LEU A 582 1.48 18.39 41.56
C LEU A 582 0.05 17.86 41.35
N GLU A 583 -0.42 17.10 42.33
CA GLU A 583 -1.83 16.71 42.48
C GLU A 583 -2.63 17.87 43.09
N SER A 584 -3.90 17.98 42.75
CA SER A 584 -4.90 18.56 43.65
C SER A 584 -6.26 17.88 43.43
N ALA A 585 -6.82 17.33 44.50
CA ALA A 585 -8.08 16.59 44.48
C ALA A 585 -9.13 17.26 45.38
N THR A 586 -10.27 17.59 44.79
CA THR A 586 -11.59 17.80 45.43
C THR A 586 -12.65 17.47 44.36
N GLY A 587 -13.75 16.77 44.59
CA GLY A 587 -14.33 16.25 45.83
C GLY A 587 -15.79 16.72 45.95
N GLY A 588 -16.77 15.86 45.65
CA GLY A 588 -18.19 16.14 45.96
C GLY A 588 -19.23 15.73 44.92
N ALA A 589 -19.95 14.64 45.20
CA ALA A 589 -21.36 14.42 44.85
C ALA A 589 -22.07 14.00 46.17
N PRO A 590 -23.33 14.39 46.45
CA PRO A 590 -24.55 13.88 45.78
C PRO A 590 -25.56 15.04 45.49
N SER A 591 -26.87 14.92 45.20
CA SER A 591 -27.91 13.88 45.43
C SER A 591 -29.12 13.99 44.45
N LYS A 592 -30.28 13.41 44.79
CA LYS A 592 -31.44 13.07 43.92
C LYS A 592 -32.60 14.11 43.96
N GLU A 593 -33.67 13.78 43.22
CA GLU A 593 -35.08 14.28 43.27
C GLU A 593 -35.38 15.57 42.46
N GLU A 594 -36.56 15.79 41.84
CA GLU A 594 -37.82 15.01 41.77
C GLU A 594 -38.57 15.17 40.41
N LYS A 595 -39.78 14.60 40.27
CA LYS A 595 -40.60 14.55 39.02
C LYS A 595 -41.64 15.68 38.92
N ALA A 596 -42.05 16.04 37.70
CA ALA A 596 -43.32 16.74 37.43
C ALA A 596 -43.98 16.34 36.09
N ASN A 597 -45.30 16.58 35.96
CA ASN A 597 -46.22 16.18 34.87
C ASN A 597 -46.56 17.39 33.95
N HIS A 598 -47.17 17.31 32.75
CA HIS A 598 -47.79 16.26 31.90
C HIS A 598 -47.72 16.77 30.40
N PRO A 599 -48.46 16.29 29.35
CA PRO A 599 -49.37 15.15 29.18
C PRO A 599 -49.01 14.19 28.00
N LYS A 600 -49.90 13.24 27.68
CA LYS A 600 -49.72 12.19 26.65
C LYS A 600 -50.47 12.48 25.34
N THR A 601 -49.85 12.20 24.19
CA THR A 601 -50.34 11.43 23.00
C THR A 601 -49.61 11.87 21.71
N PRO A 602 -49.50 11.05 20.65
CA PRO A 602 -49.50 9.58 20.55
C PRO A 602 -48.10 9.02 20.17
N ARG A 603 -47.86 7.72 20.35
CA ARG A 603 -46.61 7.08 19.91
C ARG A 603 -46.58 6.85 18.39
N VAL A 604 -45.75 7.60 17.67
CA VAL A 604 -45.27 7.18 16.33
C VAL A 604 -44.17 6.14 16.53
N ALA A 605 -44.40 4.92 16.03
CA ALA A 605 -43.40 3.87 16.04
C ALA A 605 -42.36 4.10 14.93
N VAL A 606 -41.22 4.70 15.28
CA VAL A 606 -40.07 4.79 14.37
C VAL A 606 -39.47 3.39 14.21
N PHE A 607 -39.69 2.78 13.05
CA PHE A 607 -39.14 1.47 12.70
C PHE A 607 -37.62 1.56 12.49
N CYS A 608 -36.84 1.11 13.47
CA CYS A 608 -35.42 0.78 13.24
C CYS A 608 -35.32 -0.44 12.32
N GLY A 609 -35.19 -0.21 11.01
CA GLY A 609 -35.35 -1.25 9.99
C GLY A 609 -34.34 -1.20 8.83
N ILE A 610 -33.10 -0.77 9.06
CA ILE A 610 -32.09 -0.59 7.97
C ILE A 610 -30.98 -1.66 7.96
N PHE A 611 -30.72 -2.38 9.07
CA PHE A 611 -29.63 -3.37 9.16
C PHE A 611 -29.95 -4.78 8.61
N ASP A 612 -31.18 -5.04 8.14
CA ASP A 612 -31.63 -6.41 7.76
C ASP A 612 -31.94 -6.58 6.26
N LEU A 613 -31.97 -5.48 5.48
CA LEU A 613 -32.25 -5.50 4.03
C LEU A 613 -31.16 -6.20 3.19
N PRO A 614 -29.85 -5.94 3.38
CA PRO A 614 -28.79 -6.51 2.53
C PRO A 614 -28.80 -8.04 2.52
N TRP A 615 -29.03 -8.65 3.68
CA TRP A 615 -29.02 -10.11 3.82
C TRP A 615 -30.20 -10.79 3.10
N ARG A 616 -31.38 -10.16 3.08
CA ARG A 616 -32.57 -10.73 2.42
C ARG A 616 -32.44 -10.76 0.90
N LEU A 617 -31.86 -9.72 0.31
CA LEU A 617 -31.58 -9.66 -1.13
C LEU A 617 -30.49 -10.67 -1.54
N ILE A 618 -29.38 -10.72 -0.79
CA ILE A 618 -28.31 -11.71 -0.97
C ILE A 618 -28.87 -13.15 -0.92
N ARG A 619 -29.74 -13.46 0.06
CA ARG A 619 -30.35 -14.79 0.20
C ARG A 619 -31.24 -15.20 -0.99
N ARG A 620 -31.84 -14.24 -1.70
CA ARG A 620 -32.69 -14.51 -2.88
C ARG A 620 -31.85 -14.92 -4.10
N ALA A 621 -30.70 -14.27 -4.31
CA ALA A 621 -29.73 -14.65 -5.34
C ALA A 621 -29.06 -16.02 -5.07
N PHE A 622 -28.87 -16.40 -3.81
CA PHE A 622 -28.26 -17.70 -3.46
C PHE A 622 -29.19 -18.92 -3.57
N ARG A 623 -30.50 -18.76 -3.82
CA ARG A 623 -31.44 -19.89 -3.89
C ARG A 623 -31.66 -20.48 -5.29
N SER A 624 -31.31 -19.78 -6.37
CA SER A 624 -31.60 -20.22 -7.76
C SER A 624 -30.57 -21.17 -8.39
N ARG A 625 -29.80 -21.93 -7.58
CA ARG A 625 -28.76 -22.83 -8.11
C ARG A 625 -28.55 -24.15 -7.36
N TYR A 626 -29.60 -24.63 -6.67
CA TYR A 626 -29.63 -25.95 -6.03
C TYR A 626 -30.96 -26.68 -6.29
N GLU A 627 -31.38 -26.72 -7.54
CA GLU A 627 -32.24 -27.79 -8.06
C GLU A 627 -31.37 -28.64 -8.99
N ARG A 628 -31.16 -29.91 -8.62
CA ARG A 628 -30.49 -30.88 -9.51
C ARG A 628 -31.51 -31.30 -10.58
N PRO A 629 -31.12 -31.42 -11.86
CA PRO A 629 -31.91 -32.18 -12.81
C PRO A 629 -31.90 -33.65 -12.37
N THR A 630 -33.08 -34.23 -12.16
CA THR A 630 -33.25 -35.68 -12.12
C THR A 630 -33.22 -36.20 -13.56
N SER A 631 -32.16 -36.92 -13.93
CA SER A 631 -32.21 -37.86 -15.06
C SER A 631 -32.55 -39.26 -14.55
N ALA A 632 -33.12 -40.08 -15.43
CA ALA A 632 -33.59 -41.45 -15.17
C ALA A 632 -32.54 -42.36 -14.51
#